data_AF-A0A538A676-F1
#
_entry.id   AF-A0A538A676-F1
#
_cell.length_a   1.000
_cell.length_b   1.000
_cell.length_c   1.000
_cell.angle_alpha   90.00
_cell.angle_beta   90.00
_cell.angle_gamma   90.00
#
_symmetry.space_group_name_H-M   'P 1'
#
loop_
_entity.id
_entity.type
_entity.pdbx_description
1 polymer ?
#
loop_
_entity_poly.entity_id
_entity_poly.type
_entity_poly.pdbx_seq_one_letter_code
_entity_poly.pdbx_strand_id
1 'polypeptide(L)'
;LGLISGYIGGKLDRVLVLIMDALFAFPYLLLAIVIAFLLSDKIGQGILTAAIAITVVYVPQYFRVVRNHVISVREEPYVEAARALGAKRRTIIGRYVFFNVIQNVPVIATLNAADAILTLAALGFLGYGIQPTQAAEWGYDVQRAIADAADGIWWTGLFPGMAIVLLVTGFTLVGEGLNDILNPLIRYRRVRQPDMDQAPAVPAGEPAGEER
;
A
#
# COMPACT_ATOMS: atom_id res chain seq x y z
N LEU A 1 5.60 11.78 -7.72
CA LEU A 1 4.43 12.69 -7.73
C LEU A 1 4.07 13.19 -6.33
N GLY A 2 3.82 12.31 -5.35
CA GLY A 2 3.42 12.70 -3.99
C GLY A 2 4.38 13.68 -3.30
N LEU A 3 5.71 13.51 -3.49
CA LEU A 3 6.73 14.42 -2.96
C LEU A 3 6.56 15.87 -3.41
N ILE A 4 6.40 16.06 -4.71
CA ILE A 4 6.30 17.39 -5.31
C ILE A 4 4.94 18.00 -4.95
N SER A 5 3.87 17.20 -5.01
CA SER A 5 2.51 17.60 -4.67
C SER A 5 2.40 18.11 -3.23
N GLY A 6 2.86 17.31 -2.26
CA GLY A 6 2.80 17.64 -0.84
C GLY A 6 3.68 18.83 -0.44
N TYR A 7 4.83 19.00 -1.09
CA TYR A 7 5.73 20.12 -0.78
C TYR A 7 5.29 21.45 -1.41
N ILE A 8 4.91 21.45 -2.69
CA ILE A 8 4.55 22.69 -3.39
C ILE A 8 3.13 23.13 -3.01
N GLY A 9 2.19 22.20 -2.87
CA GLY A 9 0.79 22.51 -2.62
C GLY A 9 0.11 23.28 -3.77
N GLY A 10 -1.03 23.90 -3.47
CA GLY A 10 -1.73 24.80 -4.39
C GLY A 10 -2.47 24.10 -5.56
N LYS A 11 -2.45 24.73 -6.75
CA LYS A 11 -3.22 24.25 -7.92
C LYS A 11 -2.71 22.90 -8.45
N LEU A 12 -1.39 22.70 -8.49
CA LEU A 12 -0.78 21.44 -8.93
C LEU A 12 -1.25 20.29 -8.03
N ASP A 13 -1.23 20.51 -6.71
CA ASP A 13 -1.66 19.52 -5.74
C ASP A 13 -3.14 19.15 -5.90
N ARG A 14 -4.00 20.15 -6.08
CA ARG A 14 -5.44 19.93 -6.32
C ARG A 14 -5.71 19.10 -7.58
N VAL A 15 -5.00 19.37 -8.67
CA VAL A 15 -5.14 18.59 -9.93
C VAL A 15 -4.64 17.16 -9.76
N LEU A 16 -3.47 16.98 -9.13
CA LEU A 16 -2.92 15.64 -8.92
C LEU A 16 -3.81 14.81 -7.99
N VAL A 17 -4.28 15.38 -6.88
CA VAL A 17 -5.22 14.72 -5.98
C VAL A 17 -6.50 14.33 -6.73
N LEU A 18 -7.07 15.23 -7.55
CA LEU A 18 -8.26 14.92 -8.34
C LEU A 18 -8.05 13.73 -9.29
N ILE A 19 -6.93 13.70 -10.01
CA ILE A 19 -6.60 12.58 -10.92
C ILE A 19 -6.45 11.28 -10.13
N MET A 20 -5.74 11.31 -9.02
CA MET A 20 -5.49 10.12 -8.18
C MET A 20 -6.78 9.62 -7.54
N ASP A 21 -7.65 10.51 -7.10
CA ASP A 21 -8.95 10.18 -6.52
C ASP A 21 -9.90 9.60 -7.58
N ALA A 22 -9.88 10.14 -8.80
CA ALA A 22 -10.62 9.59 -9.93
C ALA A 22 -10.16 8.17 -10.28
N LEU A 23 -8.85 7.91 -10.28
CA LEU A 23 -8.31 6.56 -10.48
C LEU A 23 -8.72 5.61 -9.34
N PHE A 24 -8.66 6.06 -8.10
CA PHE A 24 -8.97 5.25 -6.91
C PHE A 24 -10.47 4.99 -6.73
N ALA A 25 -11.34 5.72 -7.44
CA ALA A 25 -12.78 5.48 -7.45
C ALA A 25 -13.17 4.18 -8.18
N PHE A 26 -12.30 3.69 -9.06
CA PHE A 26 -12.52 2.41 -9.74
C PHE A 26 -12.10 1.24 -8.86
N PRO A 27 -12.81 0.10 -8.90
CA PRO A 27 -12.32 -1.14 -8.31
C PRO A 27 -10.94 -1.50 -8.86
N TYR A 28 -10.00 -1.83 -7.97
CA TYR A 28 -8.59 -1.98 -8.34
C TYR A 28 -8.38 -2.97 -9.51
N LEU A 29 -9.05 -4.12 -9.44
CA LEU A 29 -8.94 -5.19 -10.43
C LEU A 29 -9.50 -4.74 -11.79
N LEU A 30 -10.64 -4.04 -11.77
CA LEU A 30 -11.29 -3.55 -12.97
C LEU A 30 -10.39 -2.54 -13.69
N LEU A 31 -9.79 -1.63 -12.93
CA LEU A 31 -8.82 -0.67 -13.47
C LEU A 31 -7.60 -1.39 -14.07
N ALA A 32 -7.07 -2.41 -13.39
CA ALA A 32 -5.95 -3.22 -13.89
C ALA A 32 -6.27 -3.87 -15.24
N ILE A 33 -7.43 -4.51 -15.35
CA ILE A 33 -7.87 -5.19 -16.58
C ILE A 33 -8.05 -4.18 -17.72
N VAL A 34 -8.71 -3.05 -17.46
CA VAL A 34 -8.92 -2.01 -18.48
C VAL A 34 -7.58 -1.49 -19.00
N ILE A 35 -6.61 -1.22 -18.11
CA ILE A 35 -5.29 -0.75 -18.53
C ILE A 35 -4.54 -1.85 -19.31
N ALA A 36 -4.54 -3.09 -18.82
CA ALA A 36 -3.88 -4.19 -19.50
C ALA A 36 -4.47 -4.42 -20.89
N PHE A 37 -5.79 -4.40 -21.04
CA PHE A 37 -6.49 -4.49 -22.32
C PHE A 37 -6.07 -3.37 -23.27
N LEU A 38 -6.16 -2.10 -22.84
CA LEU A 38 -5.80 -0.95 -23.68
C LEU A 38 -4.33 -0.93 -24.09
N LEU A 39 -3.43 -1.46 -23.25
CA LEU A 39 -2.01 -1.57 -23.57
C LEU A 39 -1.71 -2.76 -24.49
N SER A 40 -2.46 -3.85 -24.36
CA SER A 40 -2.30 -5.06 -25.17
C SER A 40 -2.36 -4.74 -26.67
N ASP A 41 -3.25 -3.83 -27.07
CA ASP A 41 -3.39 -3.39 -28.46
C ASP A 41 -2.19 -2.59 -28.99
N LYS A 42 -1.42 -1.94 -28.11
CA LYS A 42 -0.33 -1.02 -28.50
C LYS A 42 1.05 -1.66 -28.41
N ILE A 43 1.32 -2.35 -27.30
CA ILE A 43 2.64 -2.91 -26.98
C ILE A 43 2.64 -4.44 -26.90
N GLY A 44 1.49 -5.08 -27.14
CA GLY A 44 1.32 -6.54 -27.04
C GLY A 44 1.04 -7.02 -25.62
N GLN A 45 0.71 -8.30 -25.49
CA GLN A 45 0.59 -8.97 -24.19
C GLN A 45 1.97 -9.38 -23.66
N GLY A 46 2.13 -9.50 -22.34
CA GLY A 46 3.36 -9.97 -21.72
C GLY A 46 3.74 -9.23 -20.45
N ILE A 47 4.96 -9.47 -19.98
CA ILE A 47 5.49 -8.97 -18.70
C ILE A 47 5.39 -7.44 -18.61
N LEU A 48 5.77 -6.72 -19.68
CA LEU A 48 5.78 -5.26 -19.68
C LEU A 48 4.37 -4.68 -19.50
N THR A 49 3.38 -5.25 -20.20
CA THR A 49 1.98 -4.81 -20.14
C THR A 49 1.38 -5.06 -18.76
N ALA A 50 1.60 -6.25 -18.20
CA ALA A 50 1.19 -6.57 -16.84
C ALA A 50 1.86 -5.65 -15.80
N ALA A 51 3.17 -5.40 -15.92
CA ALA A 51 3.92 -4.54 -15.01
C ALA A 51 3.42 -3.09 -15.05
N ILE A 52 3.13 -2.54 -16.22
CA ILE A 52 2.59 -1.17 -16.35
C ILE A 52 1.17 -1.10 -15.79
N ALA A 53 0.31 -2.08 -16.12
CA ALA A 53 -1.06 -2.14 -15.60
C ALA A 53 -1.08 -2.14 -14.06
N ILE A 54 -0.28 -3.01 -13.44
CA ILE A 54 -0.11 -3.06 -11.99
C ILE A 54 0.42 -1.72 -11.48
N THR A 55 1.50 -1.19 -12.07
CA THR A 55 2.11 0.07 -11.61
C THR A 55 1.10 1.22 -11.56
N VAL A 56 0.32 1.41 -12.62
CA VAL A 56 -0.66 2.51 -12.69
C VAL A 56 -1.74 2.39 -11.62
N VAL A 57 -2.18 1.17 -11.31
CA VAL A 57 -3.20 0.91 -10.28
C VAL A 57 -2.71 1.27 -8.88
N TYR A 58 -1.43 1.03 -8.58
CA TYR A 58 -0.85 1.34 -7.28
C TYR A 58 -0.44 2.81 -7.12
N VAL A 59 -0.20 3.55 -8.21
CA VAL A 59 0.25 4.96 -8.16
C VAL A 59 -0.58 5.84 -7.21
N PRO A 60 -1.93 5.83 -7.20
CA PRO A 60 -2.74 6.63 -6.28
C PRO A 60 -2.47 6.34 -4.79
N GLN A 61 -2.30 5.07 -4.43
CA GLN A 61 -2.04 4.65 -3.06
C GLN A 61 -0.68 5.18 -2.58
N TYR A 62 0.39 4.94 -3.36
CA TYR A 62 1.72 5.48 -3.04
C TYR A 62 1.74 7.00 -3.05
N PHE A 63 1.03 7.63 -4.00
CA PHE A 63 0.91 9.08 -4.06
C PHE A 63 0.34 9.65 -2.76
N ARG A 64 -0.78 9.11 -2.27
CA ARG A 64 -1.43 9.59 -1.04
C ARG A 64 -0.54 9.41 0.19
N VAL A 65 0.07 8.23 0.35
CA VAL A 65 0.92 7.96 1.52
C VAL A 65 2.15 8.88 1.54
N VAL A 66 2.87 8.98 0.41
CA VAL A 66 4.02 9.88 0.30
C VAL A 66 3.60 11.33 0.50
N ARG A 67 2.49 11.77 -0.09
CA ARG A 67 1.98 13.14 0.05
C ARG A 67 1.68 13.47 1.51
N ASN A 68 0.96 12.60 2.22
CA ASN A 68 0.59 12.82 3.62
C ASN A 68 1.84 12.91 4.51
N HIS A 69 2.82 12.03 4.29
CA HIS A 69 4.07 12.06 5.03
C HIS A 69 4.87 13.35 4.74
N VAL A 70 4.89 13.80 3.49
CA VAL A 70 5.56 15.05 3.10
C VAL A 70 4.93 16.27 3.73
N ILE A 71 3.60 16.30 3.84
CA ILE A 71 2.87 17.40 4.50
C ILE A 71 3.25 17.48 5.99
N SER A 72 3.42 16.34 6.66
CA SER A 72 3.92 16.32 8.04
C SER A 72 5.38 16.78 8.12
N VAL A 73 6.26 16.21 7.29
CA VAL A 73 7.71 16.46 7.34
C VAL A 73 8.07 17.90 6.99
N ARG A 74 7.32 18.56 6.10
CA ARG A 74 7.61 19.96 5.71
C ARG A 74 7.33 20.99 6.82
N GLU A 75 6.59 20.59 7.85
CA GLU A 75 6.23 21.39 9.04
C GLU A 75 7.17 21.09 10.23
N GLU A 76 8.15 20.19 10.06
CA GLU A 76 9.10 19.86 11.11
C GLU A 76 10.09 21.01 11.39
N PRO A 77 10.51 21.23 12.66
CA PRO A 77 11.37 22.36 13.04
C PRO A 77 12.70 22.42 12.28
N TYR A 78 13.29 21.26 11.94
CA TYR A 78 14.55 21.21 11.19
C TYR A 78 14.38 21.67 9.74
N VAL A 79 13.20 21.49 9.13
CA VAL A 79 12.89 21.98 7.79
C VAL A 79 12.65 23.49 7.83
N GLU A 80 11.96 23.98 8.86
CA GLU A 80 11.75 25.41 9.07
C GLU A 80 13.05 26.16 9.31
N ALA A 81 13.93 25.62 10.16
CA ALA A 81 15.26 26.16 10.42
C ALA A 81 16.11 26.23 9.13
N ALA A 82 16.12 25.16 8.34
CA ALA A 82 16.82 25.16 7.05
C ALA A 82 16.27 26.22 6.08
N ARG A 83 14.96 26.45 6.09
CA ARG A 83 14.31 27.50 5.29
C ARG A 83 14.68 28.90 5.79
N ALA A 84 14.72 29.12 7.10
CA ALA A 84 15.12 30.39 7.72
C ALA A 84 16.59 30.73 7.42
N LEU A 85 17.45 29.72 7.31
CA LEU A 85 18.85 29.86 6.89
C LEU A 85 19.05 30.07 5.38
N GLY A 86 17.97 30.18 4.60
CA GLY A 86 18.04 30.48 3.16
C GLY A 86 18.30 29.27 2.26
N ALA A 87 18.07 28.04 2.73
CA ALA A 87 18.25 26.87 1.88
C ALA A 87 17.31 26.90 0.65
N LYS A 88 17.87 26.60 -0.52
CA LYS A 88 17.10 26.52 -1.78
C LYS A 88 16.01 25.45 -1.67
N ARG A 89 14.83 25.70 -2.24
CA ARG A 89 13.70 24.74 -2.24
C ARG A 89 14.09 23.34 -2.73
N ARG A 90 14.94 23.23 -3.76
CA ARG A 90 15.41 21.93 -4.28
C ARG A 90 16.26 21.17 -3.24
N THR A 91 17.07 21.88 -2.48
CA THR A 91 17.86 21.31 -1.37
C THR A 91 16.96 20.84 -0.24
N ILE A 92 15.93 21.61 0.11
CA ILE A 92 14.94 21.22 1.12
C ILE A 92 14.22 19.94 0.69
N ILE A 93 13.65 19.92 -0.52
CA ILE A 93 12.93 18.76 -1.06
C ILE A 93 13.83 17.53 -1.11
N GLY A 94 15.04 17.65 -1.66
CA GLY A 94 15.92 16.50 -1.88
C GLY A 94 16.60 15.99 -0.61
N ARG A 95 17.18 16.89 0.19
CA ARG A 95 18.04 16.49 1.32
C ARG A 95 17.28 16.31 2.63
N TYR A 96 16.25 17.10 2.87
CA TYR A 96 15.54 17.12 4.16
C TYR A 96 14.20 16.37 4.11
N VAL A 97 13.44 16.52 3.03
CA VAL A 97 12.11 15.91 2.91
C VAL A 97 12.18 14.52 2.29
N PHE A 98 12.83 14.36 1.13
CA PHE A 98 12.85 13.09 0.40
C PHE A 98 13.51 11.95 1.19
N PHE A 99 14.68 12.17 1.78
CA PHE A 99 15.37 11.14 2.56
C PHE A 99 14.62 10.71 3.82
N ASN A 100 13.77 11.57 4.37
CA ASN A 100 12.91 11.21 5.50
C ASN A 100 11.73 10.35 5.00
N VAL A 101 11.08 10.78 3.92
CA VAL A 101 9.87 10.10 3.42
C VAL A 101 10.15 8.76 2.74
N ILE A 102 11.30 8.62 2.05
CA ILE A 102 11.68 7.38 1.35
C ILE A 102 11.89 6.21 2.31
N GLN A 103 12.18 6.45 3.59
CA GLN A 103 12.41 5.39 4.58
C GLN A 103 11.17 4.52 4.81
N ASN A 104 9.97 5.08 4.65
CA ASN A 104 8.71 4.34 4.82
C ASN A 104 8.25 3.61 3.55
N VAL A 105 8.82 3.95 2.39
CA VAL A 105 8.38 3.38 1.09
C VAL A 105 8.67 1.88 0.97
N PRO A 106 9.84 1.35 1.38
CA PRO A 106 10.11 -0.09 1.33
C PRO A 106 9.08 -0.93 2.08
N VAL A 107 8.61 -0.47 3.25
CA VAL A 107 7.61 -1.19 4.06
C VAL A 107 6.28 -1.29 3.31
N ILE A 108 5.83 -0.17 2.77
CA ILE A 108 4.61 -0.11 1.96
C ILE A 108 4.76 -0.99 0.69
N ALA A 109 5.95 -1.02 0.10
CA ALA A 109 6.25 -1.87 -1.04
C ALA A 109 6.13 -3.35 -0.71
N THR A 110 6.65 -3.77 0.44
CA THR A 110 6.53 -5.17 0.87
C THR A 110 5.10 -5.57 1.19
N LEU A 111 4.31 -4.68 1.81
CA LEU A 111 2.91 -4.95 2.13
C LEU A 111 2.05 -5.10 0.87
N ASN A 112 2.26 -4.24 -0.14
CA ASN A 112 1.51 -4.30 -1.40
C ASN A 112 2.00 -5.40 -2.36
N ALA A 113 3.12 -6.07 -2.07
CA ALA A 113 3.67 -7.10 -2.95
C ALA A 113 2.71 -8.28 -3.10
N ALA A 114 2.06 -8.70 -2.00
CA ALA A 114 1.06 -9.77 -1.99
C ALA A 114 -0.13 -9.44 -2.91
N ASP A 115 -0.67 -8.22 -2.80
CA ASP A 115 -1.77 -7.76 -3.63
C ASP A 115 -1.35 -7.68 -5.11
N ALA A 116 -0.12 -7.24 -5.40
CA ALA A 116 0.40 -7.19 -6.75
C ALA A 116 0.51 -8.58 -7.40
N ILE A 117 0.93 -9.59 -6.64
CA ILE A 117 0.97 -10.99 -7.09
C ILE A 117 -0.43 -11.51 -7.39
N LEU A 118 -1.39 -11.24 -6.51
CA LEU A 118 -2.79 -11.63 -6.72
C LEU A 118 -3.38 -10.95 -7.97
N THR A 119 -3.05 -9.67 -8.16
CA THR A 119 -3.44 -8.91 -9.36
C THR A 119 -2.87 -9.53 -10.63
N LEU A 120 -1.59 -9.91 -10.61
CA LEU A 120 -0.92 -10.54 -11.74
C LEU A 120 -1.55 -11.88 -12.09
N ALA A 121 -1.81 -12.73 -11.10
CA ALA A 121 -2.51 -14.00 -11.27
C ALA A 121 -3.93 -13.80 -11.84
N ALA A 122 -4.66 -12.79 -11.35
CA ALA A 122 -6.00 -12.48 -11.87
C ALA A 122 -5.96 -11.98 -13.33
N LEU A 123 -4.97 -11.16 -13.70
CA LEU A 123 -4.75 -10.76 -15.09
C LEU A 123 -4.41 -11.96 -15.98
N GLY A 124 -3.54 -12.86 -15.51
CA GLY A 124 -3.20 -14.12 -16.19
C GLY A 124 -4.42 -15.01 -16.41
N PHE A 125 -5.24 -15.15 -15.38
CA PHE A 125 -6.50 -15.88 -15.44
C PHE A 125 -7.49 -15.27 -16.44
N LEU A 126 -7.50 -13.95 -16.59
CA LEU A 126 -8.37 -13.25 -17.54
C LEU A 126 -7.76 -13.14 -18.96
N GLY A 127 -6.59 -13.71 -19.21
CA GLY A 127 -5.93 -13.70 -20.52
C GLY A 127 -5.17 -12.41 -20.85
N TYR A 128 -4.95 -11.53 -19.86
CA TYR A 128 -4.19 -10.29 -19.99
C TYR A 128 -2.86 -10.29 -19.20
N GLY A 129 -2.49 -11.43 -18.62
CA GLY A 129 -1.23 -11.60 -17.88
C GLY A 129 -0.03 -11.90 -18.78
N ILE A 130 0.95 -12.58 -18.21
CA ILE A 130 2.17 -12.94 -18.94
C ILE A 130 1.84 -14.05 -19.94
N GLN A 131 2.33 -13.93 -21.17
CA GLN A 131 2.13 -15.00 -22.15
C GLN A 131 2.85 -16.27 -21.70
N PRO A 132 2.22 -17.46 -21.77
CA PRO A 132 2.85 -18.73 -21.35
C PRO A 132 4.15 -19.07 -22.10
N THR A 133 4.38 -18.45 -23.27
CA THR A 133 5.62 -18.58 -24.05
C THR A 133 6.80 -17.80 -23.46
N GLN A 134 6.53 -16.83 -22.58
CA GLN A 134 7.54 -15.93 -22.01
C GLN A 134 7.97 -16.32 -20.60
N ALA A 135 7.03 -16.79 -19.78
CA ALA A 135 7.29 -17.25 -18.42
C ALA A 135 6.17 -18.16 -17.92
N ALA A 136 6.42 -18.86 -16.82
CA ALA A 136 5.37 -19.56 -16.08
C ALA A 136 4.34 -18.55 -15.53
N GLU A 137 3.06 -18.84 -15.70
CA GLU A 137 1.94 -17.96 -15.31
C GLU A 137 0.83 -18.80 -14.66
N TRP A 138 0.83 -18.86 -13.33
CA TRP A 138 -0.12 -19.69 -12.59
C TRP A 138 -1.56 -19.22 -12.72
N GLY A 139 -1.80 -17.94 -13.00
CA GLY A 139 -3.15 -17.44 -13.27
C GLY A 139 -3.76 -18.09 -14.51
N TYR A 140 -2.95 -18.22 -15.56
CA TYR A 140 -3.33 -18.89 -16.80
C TYR A 140 -3.55 -20.40 -16.58
N ASP A 141 -2.69 -21.05 -15.80
CA ASP A 141 -2.82 -22.47 -15.48
C ASP A 141 -4.16 -22.77 -14.75
N VAL A 142 -4.56 -21.90 -13.82
CA VAL A 142 -5.85 -22.01 -13.13
C VAL A 142 -7.04 -21.80 -14.10
N GLN A 143 -6.91 -20.89 -15.07
CA GLN A 143 -7.96 -20.69 -16.08
C GLN A 143 -8.16 -21.94 -16.93
N ARG A 144 -7.07 -22.55 -17.38
CA ARG A 144 -7.11 -23.77 -18.20
C ARG A 144 -7.70 -24.95 -17.44
N ALA A 145 -7.40 -25.04 -16.15
CA ALA A 145 -7.91 -26.10 -15.30
C ALA A 145 -9.43 -26.13 -15.15
N ILE A 146 -10.16 -25.06 -15.51
CA ILE A 146 -11.63 -25.05 -15.50
C ILE A 146 -12.19 -26.09 -16.48
N ALA A 147 -11.61 -26.19 -17.67
CA ALA A 147 -12.02 -27.17 -18.67
C ALA A 147 -11.64 -28.59 -18.21
N ASP A 148 -10.41 -28.77 -17.75
CA ASP A 148 -9.91 -30.04 -17.21
C ASP A 148 -10.79 -30.56 -16.07
N ALA A 149 -11.22 -29.68 -15.16
CA ALA A 149 -12.08 -30.04 -14.04
C ALA A 149 -13.46 -30.55 -14.47
N ALA A 150 -14.01 -30.02 -15.57
CA ALA A 150 -15.26 -30.51 -16.15
C ALA A 150 -15.10 -31.93 -16.70
N ASP A 151 -13.90 -32.31 -17.14
CA ASP A 151 -13.52 -33.65 -17.60
C ASP A 151 -13.06 -34.58 -16.45
N GLY A 152 -13.19 -34.14 -15.19
CA GLY A 152 -12.80 -34.91 -14.00
C GLY A 152 -11.32 -34.80 -13.61
N ILE A 153 -10.54 -33.99 -14.33
CA ILE A 153 -9.12 -33.71 -14.08
C ILE A 153 -9.02 -32.49 -13.15
N TRP A 154 -9.20 -32.71 -11.84
CA TRP A 154 -9.24 -31.62 -10.85
C TRP A 154 -7.85 -31.14 -10.40
N TRP A 155 -6.81 -31.97 -10.53
CA TRP A 155 -5.50 -31.69 -9.96
C TRP A 155 -4.73 -30.60 -10.71
N THR A 156 -5.06 -30.34 -11.99
CA THR A 156 -4.38 -29.30 -12.79
C THR A 156 -4.64 -27.90 -12.28
N GLY A 157 -5.77 -27.67 -11.58
CA GLY A 157 -6.07 -26.39 -10.92
C GLY A 157 -5.57 -26.32 -9.48
N LEU A 158 -5.50 -27.46 -8.78
CA LEU A 158 -5.15 -27.48 -7.36
C LEU A 158 -3.73 -26.98 -7.10
N PHE A 159 -2.74 -27.48 -7.84
CA PHE A 159 -1.33 -27.12 -7.62
C PHE A 159 -1.01 -25.64 -7.89
N PRO A 160 -1.40 -25.04 -9.04
CA PRO A 160 -1.15 -23.61 -9.27
C PRO A 160 -1.95 -22.74 -8.29
N GLY A 161 -3.18 -23.14 -7.93
CA GLY A 161 -3.97 -22.45 -6.90
C GLY A 161 -3.29 -22.46 -5.53
N MET A 162 -2.80 -23.60 -5.07
CA MET A 162 -2.04 -23.70 -3.81
C MET A 162 -0.73 -22.91 -3.87
N ALA A 163 -0.02 -22.91 -5.00
CA ALA A 163 1.21 -22.14 -5.16
C ALA A 163 0.95 -20.63 -5.00
N ILE A 164 -0.11 -20.10 -5.62
CA ILE A 164 -0.53 -18.70 -5.45
C ILE A 164 -0.86 -18.41 -3.98
N VAL A 165 -1.69 -19.26 -3.34
CA VAL A 165 -2.10 -19.07 -1.93
C VAL A 165 -0.89 -19.06 -1.00
N LEU A 166 0.02 -20.02 -1.14
CA LEU A 166 1.22 -20.10 -0.31
C LEU A 166 2.14 -18.90 -0.53
N LEU A 167 2.34 -18.48 -1.78
CA LEU A 167 3.18 -17.35 -2.11
C LEU A 167 2.61 -16.05 -1.53
N VAL A 168 1.32 -15.77 -1.77
CA VAL A 168 0.64 -14.58 -1.25
C VAL A 168 0.65 -14.56 0.27
N THR A 169 0.34 -15.69 0.92
CA THR A 169 0.38 -15.80 2.38
C THR A 169 1.79 -15.57 2.92
N GLY A 170 2.81 -16.19 2.32
CA GLY A 170 4.20 -16.01 2.71
C GLY A 170 4.66 -14.55 2.61
N PHE A 171 4.36 -13.88 1.49
CA PHE A 171 4.68 -12.45 1.31
C PHE A 171 3.90 -11.55 2.28
N THR A 172 2.64 -11.87 2.57
CA THR A 172 1.82 -11.12 3.54
C THR A 172 2.43 -11.21 4.93
N LEU A 173 2.77 -12.41 5.39
CA LEU A 173 3.40 -12.62 6.71
C LEU A 173 4.77 -11.95 6.81
N VAL A 174 5.58 -11.99 5.75
CA VAL A 174 6.88 -11.28 5.70
C VAL A 174 6.67 -9.76 5.77
N GLY A 175 5.67 -9.24 5.06
CA GLY A 175 5.32 -7.81 5.10
C GLY A 175 4.86 -7.36 6.48
N GLU A 176 4.00 -8.14 7.14
CA GLU A 176 3.57 -7.88 8.52
C GLU A 176 4.75 -7.92 9.50
N GLY A 177 5.59 -8.96 9.43
CA GLY A 177 6.78 -9.07 10.28
C GLY A 177 7.77 -7.91 10.09
N LEU A 178 7.99 -7.47 8.85
CA LEU A 178 8.84 -6.32 8.57
C LEU A 178 8.23 -5.02 9.11
N ASN A 179 6.91 -4.83 8.96
CA ASN A 179 6.19 -3.69 9.49
C ASN A 179 6.26 -3.63 11.02
N ASP A 180 6.15 -4.77 11.72
CA ASP A 180 6.24 -4.84 13.17
C ASP A 180 7.64 -4.47 13.70
N ILE A 181 8.69 -4.89 13.00
CA ILE A 181 10.08 -4.54 13.36
C ILE A 181 10.35 -3.05 13.15
N LEU A 182 9.81 -2.48 12.06
CA LEU A 182 10.08 -1.10 11.65
C LEU A 182 9.15 -0.06 12.30
N ASN A 183 8.04 -0.47 12.91
CA ASN A 183 7.11 0.42 13.59
C ASN A 183 7.27 0.37 15.13
N PRO A 184 8.16 1.19 15.73
CA PRO A 184 8.42 1.19 17.17
C PRO A 184 7.26 1.69 18.03
N LEU A 185 6.20 2.27 17.44
CA LEU A 185 5.09 2.89 18.17
C LEU A 185 4.17 1.87 18.86
N ILE A 186 4.13 0.61 18.38
CA ILE A 186 3.35 -0.46 19.02
C ILE A 186 3.99 -0.87 20.36
N ARG A 187 5.31 -0.70 20.49
CA ARG A 187 6.07 -1.08 21.69
C ARG A 187 5.87 -0.10 22.86
N TYR A 188 5.59 1.17 22.60
CA TYR A 188 5.45 2.19 23.64
C TYR A 188 4.09 2.13 24.37
N ARG A 189 3.00 1.73 23.68
CA ARG A 189 1.65 1.70 24.29
C ARG A 189 1.48 0.62 25.36
N ARG A 190 2.22 -0.49 25.27
CA ARG A 190 2.17 -1.59 26.25
C ARG A 190 2.90 -1.26 27.57
N VAL A 191 3.81 -0.29 27.55
CA VAL A 191 4.61 0.09 28.74
C VAL A 191 3.93 1.21 29.56
N ARG A 192 2.95 1.92 29.00
CA ARG A 192 2.31 3.09 29.63
C ARG A 192 0.80 2.89 29.92
N GLN A 193 0.38 1.66 30.20
CA GLN A 193 -0.70 1.46 31.16
C GLN A 193 -0.02 1.30 32.52
N PRO A 194 0.24 2.39 33.27
CA PRO A 194 0.31 2.24 34.72
C PRO A 194 -1.06 1.70 35.15
N ASP A 195 -1.01 0.78 36.10
CA ASP A 195 -2.13 0.11 36.74
C ASP A 195 -3.14 1.14 37.31
N MET A 196 -4.04 1.67 36.46
CA MET A 196 -5.07 2.63 36.86
C MET A 196 -6.20 1.95 37.65
N ASP A 197 -6.16 0.62 37.78
CA ASP A 197 -7.08 -0.18 38.59
C ASP A 197 -6.72 -0.13 40.09
N GLN A 198 -5.58 0.48 40.46
CA GLN A 198 -5.16 0.70 41.85
C GLN A 198 -5.34 2.15 42.34
N ALA A 199 -6.34 2.88 41.85
CA ALA A 199 -6.75 4.11 42.52
C ALA A 199 -7.36 3.75 43.89
N PRO A 200 -6.83 4.23 45.03
CA PRO A 200 -7.45 3.98 46.32
C PRO A 200 -8.86 4.57 46.31
N ALA A 201 -9.85 3.74 46.63
CA ALA A 201 -11.23 4.17 46.76
C ALA A 201 -11.30 5.37 47.71
N VAL A 202 -11.71 6.52 47.19
CA VAL A 202 -11.98 7.71 47.99
C VAL A 202 -13.08 7.33 48.99
N PRO A 203 -12.86 7.40 50.31
CA PRO A 203 -13.92 7.11 51.26
C PRO A 203 -15.03 8.13 51.04
N ALA A 204 -16.22 7.64 50.72
CA ALA A 204 -17.42 8.45 50.59
C ALA A 204 -17.64 9.18 51.92
N GLY A 205 -17.55 10.52 51.89
CA GLY A 205 -17.85 11.35 53.04
C GLY A 205 -19.25 11.07 53.55
N GLU A 206 -19.36 11.02 54.89
CA GLU A 206 -20.63 10.88 55.60
C GLU A 206 -21.68 11.87 55.10
N PRO A 207 -22.94 11.44 54.90
CA PRO A 207 -24.02 12.38 54.68
C PRO A 207 -24.25 13.15 55.98
N ALA A 208 -23.94 14.44 55.96
CA ALA A 208 -24.37 15.37 56.99
C ALA A 208 -25.90 15.35 57.04
N GLY A 209 -26.44 14.68 58.06
CA GLY A 209 -27.85 14.69 58.39
C GLY A 209 -28.31 16.07 58.83
N GLU A 210 -29.30 16.58 58.12
CA GLU A 210 -30.46 17.33 58.59
C GLU A 210 -30.51 17.70 60.09
N GLU A 211 -30.44 19.00 60.36
CA GLU A 211 -31.26 19.64 61.39
C GLU A 211 -32.07 20.77 60.75
N ARG A 212 -33.33 20.48 60.37
CA ARG A 212 -34.55 21.14 60.85
C ARG A 212 -35.80 20.69 60.10
#